data_AF-A0A0U2ZZQ3-F1
#
_entry.id   AF-A0A0U2ZZQ3-F1
#
_cell.length_a   1.000
_cell.length_b   1.000
_cell.length_c   1.000
_cell.angle_alpha   90.00
_cell.angle_beta   90.00
_cell.angle_gamma   90.00
#
_symmetry.space_group_name_H-M   'P 1'
#
loop_
_entity.id
_entity.type
_entity.pdbx_description
1 polymer ?
#
loop_
_entity_poly.entity_id
_entity_poly.type
_entity_poly.pdbx_seq_one_letter_code
_entity_poly.pdbx_strand_id
1 'polypeptide(L)' 'KLGTLDEPPKTIVPIYELWTIRREHWLAPLEGASQHERDRPRQAG' A
#
# COMPACT_ATOMS: atom_id res chain seq x y z
N LYS A 1 11.13 -12.83 18.52
CA LYS A 1 9.93 -12.20 19.11
C LYS A 1 9.66 -10.95 18.29
N LEU A 2 8.60 -10.95 17.49
CA LEU A 2 8.25 -9.79 16.66
C LEU A 2 7.78 -8.69 17.60
N GLY A 3 8.46 -7.55 17.61
CA GLY A 3 8.14 -6.43 18.49
C GLY A 3 6.71 -5.96 18.26
N THR A 4 6.00 -5.68 19.35
CA THR A 4 4.75 -4.92 19.30
C THR A 4 5.08 -3.45 19.05
N LEU A 5 4.29 -2.80 18.19
CA LEU A 5 4.37 -1.36 18.02
C LEU A 5 3.66 -0.73 19.22
N ASP A 6 4.40 -0.10 20.11
CA ASP A 6 3.82 0.52 21.32
C ASP A 6 2.93 1.73 20.97
N GLU A 7 3.20 2.38 19.84
CA GLU A 7 2.40 3.47 19.29
C GLU A 7 2.25 3.35 17.76
N PRO A 8 1.14 3.82 17.16
CA PRO A 8 0.98 3.83 15.72
C PRO A 8 2.02 4.75 15.06
N PRO A 9 2.50 4.42 13.84
CA PRO A 9 3.39 5.30 13.10
C PRO A 9 2.58 6.50 12.59
N LYS A 10 2.86 7.69 13.12
CA LYS A 10 2.07 8.91 12.85
C LYS A 10 2.47 9.63 11.55
N THR A 11 3.51 9.18 10.84
CA THR A 11 4.12 9.93 9.72
C THR A 11 4.39 9.10 8.46
N ILE A 12 3.83 7.90 8.35
CA ILE A 12 3.94 7.10 7.12
C ILE A 12 2.64 7.19 6.34
N VAL A 13 2.73 7.59 5.08
CA VAL A 13 1.60 7.68 4.16
C VAL A 13 1.87 6.75 2.98
N PRO A 14 0.90 5.91 2.58
CA PRO A 14 1.08 5.04 1.43
C PRO A 14 1.15 5.87 0.15
N ILE A 15 2.15 5.56 -0.68
CA ILE A 15 2.34 6.20 -2.00
C ILE A 15 1.93 5.28 -3.16
N TYR A 16 1.69 3.99 -2.90
CA TYR A 16 1.21 3.03 -3.88
C TYR A 16 0.40 1.90 -3.23
N GLU A 17 -0.42 1.26 -4.05
CA GLU A 17 -1.19 0.04 -3.77
C GLU A 17 -0.76 -1.07 -4.72
N LEU A 18 -0.56 -2.28 -4.18
CA LEU A 18 -0.24 -3.48 -4.96
C LEU A 18 -1.40 -4.46 -4.93
N TRP A 19 -1.41 -5.40 -5.86
CA TRP A 19 -2.40 -6.49 -5.92
C TRP A 19 -3.85 -6.00 -6.03
N THR A 20 -4.08 -4.87 -6.70
CA THR A 20 -5.43 -4.28 -6.85
C THR A 20 -6.40 -5.18 -7.62
N ILE A 21 -5.92 -6.21 -8.33
CA ILE A 21 -6.80 -7.24 -8.94
C ILE A 21 -7.64 -8.00 -7.92
N ARG A 22 -7.24 -7.98 -6.63
CA ARG A 22 -7.95 -8.61 -5.52
C ARG A 22 -8.70 -7.59 -4.66
N ARG A 23 -8.78 -6.33 -5.08
CA ARG A 23 -9.52 -5.30 -4.34
C ARG A 23 -11.00 -5.63 -4.39
N GLU A 24 -11.61 -5.67 -3.21
CA GLU A 24 -13.06 -5.76 -3.09
C GLU A 24 -13.72 -4.54 -3.73
N HIS A 25 -14.77 -4.75 -4.52
CA HIS A 25 -15.43 -3.68 -5.29
C HIS A 25 -16.01 -2.55 -4.41
N TRP A 26 -16.28 -2.83 -3.13
CA TRP A 26 -16.78 -1.85 -2.18
C TRP A 26 -15.68 -1.00 -1.52
N LEU A 27 -14.41 -1.38 -1.67
CA LEU A 27 -13.28 -0.64 -1.10
C LEU A 27 -12.79 0.40 -2.11
N ALA A 28 -12.85 1.68 -1.73
CA ALA A 28 -12.33 2.76 -2.57
C ALA A 28 -10.80 2.71 -2.66
N PRO A 29 -10.21 3.19 -3.77
CA PRO A 29 -8.77 3.45 -3.85
C PRO A 29 -8.24 4.34 -2.74
N LEU A 30 -6.96 4.16 -2.41
CA LEU A 30 -6.24 5.14 -1.59
C LEU A 30 -5.98 6.40 -2.42
N GLU A 31 -6.38 7.55 -1.89
CA GLU A 31 -6.22 8.83 -2.55
C GLU A 31 -4.73 9.16 -2.77
N GLY A 32 -4.37 9.53 -4.00
CA GLY A 32 -2.99 9.90 -4.36
C GLY A 32 -2.02 8.73 -4.47
N ALA A 33 -2.44 7.49 -4.18
CA ALA A 33 -1.58 6.32 -4.30
C ALA A 33 -1.65 5.73 -5.72
N SER A 34 -0.49 5.43 -6.30
CA SER A 34 -0.41 4.71 -7.58
C SER A 34 -0.92 3.29 -7.43
N GLN A 35 -1.74 2.80 -8.36
CA GLN A 35 -2.32 1.46 -8.30
C GLN A 35 -1.59 0.49 -9.21
N HIS A 36 -1.30 -0.70 -8.69
CA HIS A 36 -0.68 -1.79 -9.43
C HIS A 36 -1.46 -3.09 -9.23
N GLU A 37 -1.77 -3.77 -10.34
CA GLU A 37 -2.51 -5.02 -10.35
C GLU A 37 -1.80 -6.17 -9.63
N ARG A 38 -0.47 -6.15 -9.60
CA ARG A 38 0.41 -7.12 -8.92
C ARG A 38 1.56 -6.34 -8.27
N ASP A 39 2.78 -6.87 -8.30
CA ASP A 39 3.96 -6.13 -7.88
C ASP A 39 4.17 -4.90 -8.75
N ARG A 40 4.66 -3.81 -8.14
CA ARG A 40 5.06 -2.62 -8.89
C ARG A 40 6.25 -2.96 -9.79
N PRO A 41 6.33 -2.40 -11.00
CA PRO A 41 7.54 -2.50 -11.80
C PRO A 41 8.76 -2.02 -11.00
N ARG A 42 9.86 -2.77 -11.09
CA ARG A 42 11.12 -2.32 -10.51
C ARG A 42 11.54 -1.05 -11.23
N GLN A 43 11.75 0.03 -10.49
CA GLN A 43 12.32 1.25 -11.05
C GLN A 43 13.75 0.92 -11.48
N ALA A 44 14.06 1.15 -12.76
CA ALA A 44 15.44 1.22 -13.21
C ALA A 44 16.04 2.49 -12.59
N GLY A 45 17.16 2.34 -11.89
CA GLY A 45 17.89 3.47 -11.31
C GLY A 45 18.60 4.31 -12.35
#